data_AF-A0A538PMZ3-F1
#
_entry.id   AF-A0A538PMZ3-F1
#
_cell.length_a   1.000
_cell.length_b   1.000
_cell.length_c   1.000
_cell.angle_alpha   90.00
_cell.angle_beta   90.00
_cell.angle_gamma   90.00
#
_symmetry.space_group_name_H-M   'P 1'
#
loop_
_entity.id
_entity.type
_entity.pdbx_description
1 polymer ?
#
loop_
_entity_poly.entity_id
_entity_poly.type
_entity_poly.pdbx_seq_one_letter_code
_entity_poly.pdbx_strand_id
1 'polypeptide(L)'
;MHHHTVAYASEYLVPGVAPATGPGFHQVSLSWDRDHPEAVGSFHIDPNVCGLDTFGDPTICSKIAVSASDMKLVRLAEKPGHQAYTIETRPLGSTGAFTALALRLVTIEAPGNGGPQARLLVVKADQTIERIIDLHHVRAA
;
A
#
# COMPACT_ATOMS: atom_id res chain seq x y z
N MET A 1 -13.43 19.49 13.21
CA MET A 1 -13.90 18.28 12.50
C MET A 1 -12.72 17.34 12.48
N HIS A 2 -12.83 16.16 13.10
CA HIS A 2 -11.73 15.21 13.14
C HIS A 2 -11.65 14.56 11.76
N HIS A 3 -10.66 14.96 10.96
CA HIS A 3 -10.32 14.23 9.74
C HIS A 3 -9.89 12.83 10.19
N HIS A 4 -10.65 11.81 9.84
CA HIS A 4 -10.36 10.42 10.17
C HIS A 4 -9.32 9.88 9.18
N THR A 5 -8.17 10.56 9.12
CA THR A 5 -7.01 10.11 8.35
C THR A 5 -6.55 8.79 8.93
N VAL A 6 -6.58 7.75 8.10
CA VAL A 6 -6.02 6.45 8.43
C VAL A 6 -4.69 6.30 7.70
N ALA A 7 -3.72 5.66 8.36
CA ALA A 7 -2.41 5.40 7.79
C ALA A 7 -2.02 3.95 8.06
N TYR A 8 -1.49 3.30 7.03
CA TYR A 8 -1.05 1.92 7.09
C TYR A 8 0.33 1.77 6.47
N ALA A 9 1.11 0.83 7.00
CA ALA A 9 2.38 0.45 6.42
C ALA A 9 2.55 -1.07 6.45
N SER A 10 3.21 -1.64 5.45
CA SER A 10 3.71 -3.01 5.54
C SER A 10 4.89 -3.09 6.51
N GLU A 11 5.20 -4.30 6.97
CA GLU A 11 6.53 -4.58 7.52
C GLU A 11 7.61 -4.32 6.46
N TYR A 12 8.82 -4.08 6.95
CA TYR A 12 10.01 -3.95 6.12
C TYR A 12 10.45 -5.36 5.67
N LEU A 13 10.80 -5.52 4.39
CA LEU A 13 11.05 -6.81 3.75
C LEU A 13 9.81 -7.69 3.62
N VAL A 14 8.86 -7.25 2.80
CA VAL A 14 7.89 -8.20 2.24
C VAL A 14 8.67 -9.22 1.40
N PRO A 15 8.67 -10.53 1.73
CA PRO A 15 9.47 -11.50 0.99
C PRO A 15 9.06 -11.52 -0.48
N GLY A 16 9.89 -10.92 -1.34
CA GLY A 16 9.94 -11.11 -2.79
C GLY A 16 8.97 -10.30 -3.67
N VAL A 17 8.59 -9.06 -3.35
CA VAL A 17 7.70 -8.27 -4.25
C VAL A 17 8.52 -7.71 -5.40
N ALA A 18 8.83 -8.54 -6.40
CA ALA A 18 9.38 -8.07 -7.66
C ALA A 18 8.21 -7.69 -8.58
N PRO A 19 8.01 -6.41 -8.94
CA PRO A 19 7.16 -6.09 -10.08
C PRO A 19 7.75 -6.76 -11.34
N ALA A 20 6.90 -7.11 -12.30
CA ALA A 20 7.28 -7.80 -13.54
C ALA A 20 8.39 -7.09 -14.38
N THR A 21 8.79 -5.88 -14.01
CA THR A 21 9.71 -5.01 -14.75
C THR A 21 10.76 -4.28 -13.91
N GLY A 22 11.00 -4.59 -12.62
CA GLY A 22 11.97 -3.77 -11.84
C GLY A 22 12.31 -4.25 -10.42
N PRO A 23 13.19 -3.52 -9.70
CA PRO A 23 13.67 -3.90 -8.37
C PRO A 23 12.51 -4.01 -7.37
N GLY A 24 12.65 -4.94 -6.43
CA GLY A 24 11.58 -5.28 -5.51
C GLY A 24 11.27 -4.20 -4.47
N PHE A 25 10.02 -4.14 -4.03
CA PHE A 25 9.58 -3.20 -2.99
C PHE A 25 9.79 -3.80 -1.60
N HIS A 26 10.34 -2.99 -0.70
CA HIS A 26 10.72 -3.41 0.65
C HIS A 26 9.78 -2.87 1.70
N GLN A 27 9.09 -1.76 1.42
CA GLN A 27 8.00 -1.27 2.23
C GLN A 27 6.98 -0.49 1.39
N VAL A 28 5.71 -0.59 1.76
CA VAL A 28 4.65 0.28 1.27
C VAL A 28 4.02 0.99 2.45
N SER A 29 3.78 2.29 2.32
CA SER A 29 2.94 3.03 3.26
C SER A 29 1.92 3.89 2.51
N LEU A 30 0.71 3.96 3.06
CA LEU A 30 -0.38 4.68 2.44
C LEU A 30 -1.28 5.30 3.50
N SER A 31 -1.74 6.52 3.25
CA SER A 31 -2.65 7.24 4.13
C SER A 31 -3.72 7.95 3.31
N TRP A 32 -4.95 8.02 3.83
CA TRP A 32 -6.05 8.72 3.18
C TRP A 32 -7.08 9.21 4.19
N ASP A 33 -7.84 10.23 3.82
CA ASP A 33 -9.04 10.63 4.56
C ASP A 33 -10.19 9.71 4.18
N ARG A 34 -10.64 8.89 5.14
CA ARG A 34 -11.72 7.91 4.92
C ARG A 34 -13.06 8.56 4.60
N ASP A 35 -13.29 9.77 5.08
CA ASP A 35 -14.58 10.44 4.95
C ASP A 35 -14.61 11.37 3.72
N HIS A 36 -13.50 11.49 3.00
CA HIS A 36 -13.44 12.21 1.74
C HIS A 36 -14.12 11.38 0.63
N PRO A 37 -15.02 11.98 -0.18
CA PRO A 37 -15.77 11.24 -1.21
C PRO A 37 -14.89 10.58 -2.28
N GLU A 38 -13.68 11.10 -2.47
CA GLU A 38 -12.71 10.59 -3.44
C GLU A 38 -11.54 9.79 -2.80
N ALA A 39 -11.55 9.57 -1.47
CA ALA A 39 -10.51 8.86 -0.72
C ALA A 39 -9.08 9.16 -1.22
N VAL A 40 -8.77 10.46 -1.33
CA VAL A 40 -7.49 10.96 -1.82
C VAL A 40 -6.50 10.98 -0.67
N GLY A 41 -5.25 10.62 -0.97
CA GLY A 41 -4.23 10.46 0.05
C GLY A 41 -2.82 10.39 -0.49
N SER A 42 -1.91 9.89 0.34
CA SER A 42 -0.50 9.71 -0.03
C SER A 42 -0.17 8.22 -0.13
N PHE A 43 0.68 7.89 -1.09
CA PHE A 43 1.19 6.54 -1.30
C PHE A 43 2.70 6.59 -1.49
N HIS A 44 3.41 5.78 -0.72
CA HIS A 44 4.87 5.71 -0.72
C HIS A 44 5.32 4.28 -0.94
N ILE A 45 6.22 4.13 -1.91
CA ILE A 45 6.95 2.89 -2.13
C ILE A 45 8.41 3.12 -1.78
N ASP A 46 8.95 2.22 -0.97
CA ASP A 46 10.37 2.09 -0.71
C ASP A 46 10.94 0.88 -1.51
N PRO A 47 11.62 1.11 -2.67
CA PRO A 47 12.34 0.10 -3.44
C PRO A 47 13.76 -0.24 -2.93
N ASN A 48 14.18 0.20 -1.74
CA ASN A 48 15.54 0.00 -1.23
C ASN A 48 15.89 -1.47 -1.10
N VAL A 49 16.93 -1.96 -1.78
CA VAL A 49 17.31 -3.38 -1.72
C VAL A 49 18.15 -3.68 -0.49
N CYS A 50 17.71 -4.63 0.33
CA CYS A 50 18.53 -5.18 1.41
C CYS A 50 19.06 -6.56 1.06
N GLY A 51 20.34 -6.80 1.37
CA GLY A 51 20.83 -8.17 1.47
C GLY A 51 20.19 -8.87 2.66
N LEU A 52 19.87 -10.14 2.54
CA LEU A 52 19.41 -10.98 3.65
C LEU A 52 20.54 -11.91 4.08
N ASP A 53 20.64 -12.16 5.38
CA ASP A 53 21.51 -13.23 5.88
C ASP A 53 20.85 -14.62 5.71
N THR A 54 21.49 -15.66 6.25
CA THR A 54 20.99 -17.05 6.14
C THR A 54 19.67 -17.29 6.91
N PHE A 55 19.33 -16.41 7.85
CA PHE A 55 18.10 -16.48 8.63
C PHE A 55 16.98 -15.62 8.05
N GLY A 56 17.28 -14.80 7.04
CA GLY A 56 16.32 -13.91 6.40
C GLY A 56 16.28 -12.51 7.01
N ASP A 57 17.23 -12.19 7.90
CA ASP A 57 17.31 -10.87 8.51
C ASP A 57 18.01 -9.86 7.57
N PRO A 58 17.53 -8.60 7.50
CA PRO A 58 18.18 -7.56 6.71
C PRO A 58 19.60 -7.29 7.22
N THR A 59 20.55 -7.27 6.29
CA THR A 59 21.94 -6.89 6.54
C THR A 59 22.19 -5.45 6.10
N ILE A 60 22.79 -5.24 4.92
CA ILE A 60 23.04 -3.92 4.35
C ILE A 60 21.89 -3.56 3.40
N CYS A 61 21.19 -2.48 3.70
CA CYS A 61 20.18 -1.90 2.82
C CYS A 61 20.78 -0.78 1.98
N SER A 62 20.72 -0.93 0.66
CA SER A 62 21.09 0.13 -0.28
C SER A 62 19.86 1.00 -0.54
N LYS A 63 19.94 2.27 -0.14
CA LYS A 63 18.87 3.22 -0.44
C LYS A 63 18.89 3.59 -1.93
N ILE A 64 17.96 3.06 -2.71
CA ILE A 64 17.87 3.28 -4.15
C ILE A 64 17.00 4.51 -4.44
N ALA A 65 15.80 4.58 -3.85
CA ALA A 65 14.89 5.73 -3.98
C ALA A 65 13.77 5.63 -2.93
N VAL A 66 13.07 6.74 -2.67
CA VAL A 66 11.71 6.72 -2.09
C VAL A 66 10.82 7.44 -3.09
N SER A 67 9.76 6.78 -3.55
CA SER A 67 8.82 7.37 -4.50
C SER A 67 7.52 7.72 -3.78
N ALA A 68 7.30 9.01 -3.57
CA ALA A 68 6.03 9.56 -3.06
C ALA A 68 5.08 9.86 -4.22
N SER A 69 3.80 9.57 -4.06
CA SER A 69 2.76 9.82 -5.04
C SER A 69 1.48 10.29 -4.38
N ASP A 70 0.72 11.13 -5.10
CA ASP A 70 -0.68 11.34 -4.77
C ASP A 70 -1.43 10.04 -5.09
N MET A 71 -2.36 9.67 -4.22
CA MET A 71 -3.16 8.46 -4.33
C MET A 71 -4.64 8.80 -4.42
N LYS A 72 -5.39 8.02 -5.20
CA LYS A 72 -6.85 7.98 -5.19
C LYS A 72 -7.29 6.52 -5.09
N LEU A 73 -8.21 6.22 -4.18
CA LEU A 73 -8.80 4.89 -4.06
C LEU A 73 -10.13 4.81 -4.81
N VAL A 74 -10.26 3.82 -5.68
CA VAL A 74 -11.50 3.55 -6.43
C VAL A 74 -12.11 2.26 -5.93
N ARG A 75 -13.29 2.32 -5.31
CA ARG A 75 -13.96 1.14 -4.74
C ARG A 75 -14.35 0.18 -5.86
N LEU A 76 -13.91 -1.08 -5.72
CA LEU A 76 -14.19 -2.18 -6.66
C LEU A 76 -15.38 -3.03 -6.22
N ALA A 77 -15.39 -3.40 -4.93
CA ALA A 77 -16.35 -4.32 -4.37
C ALA A 77 -16.50 -4.13 -2.87
N GLU A 78 -17.64 -4.57 -2.35
CA GLU A 78 -17.96 -4.52 -0.93
C GLU A 78 -18.71 -5.79 -0.54
N LYS A 79 -18.38 -6.34 0.63
CA LYS A 79 -19.13 -7.39 1.31
C LYS A 79 -19.12 -7.08 2.82
N PRO A 80 -19.97 -7.71 3.65
CA PRO A 80 -20.00 -7.40 5.08
C PRO A 80 -18.61 -7.38 5.73
N GLY A 81 -18.27 -6.24 6.33
CA GLY A 81 -16.99 -5.99 7.00
C GLY A 81 -15.76 -5.93 6.08
N HIS A 82 -15.91 -5.87 4.75
CA HIS A 82 -14.77 -5.79 3.82
C HIS A 82 -15.03 -4.84 2.65
N GLN A 83 -14.05 -4.02 2.32
CA GLN A 83 -14.07 -3.17 1.13
C GLN A 83 -12.79 -3.37 0.33
N ALA A 84 -12.93 -3.49 -0.99
CA ALA A 84 -11.81 -3.63 -1.92
C ALA A 84 -11.69 -2.41 -2.83
N TYR A 85 -10.47 -1.94 -3.05
CA TYR A 85 -10.15 -0.74 -3.79
C TYR A 85 -9.04 -0.98 -4.81
N THR A 86 -9.16 -0.38 -5.99
CA THR A 86 -8.01 -0.09 -6.85
C THR A 86 -7.25 1.09 -6.28
N ILE A 87 -5.92 1.02 -6.33
CA ILE A 87 -5.04 2.14 -6.01
C ILE A 87 -4.64 2.78 -7.33
N GLU A 88 -5.02 4.05 -7.53
CA GLU A 88 -4.50 4.85 -8.63
C GLU A 88 -3.55 5.91 -8.09
N THR A 89 -2.44 6.14 -8.79
CA THR A 89 -1.42 7.10 -8.37
C THR A 89 -1.02 8.06 -9.48
N ARG A 90 -0.51 9.23 -9.09
CA ARG A 90 0.24 10.13 -9.96
C ARG A 90 1.44 10.68 -9.19
N PRO A 91 2.48 11.21 -9.87
CA PRO A 91 3.61 11.84 -9.18
C PRO A 91 3.12 12.96 -8.24
N LEU A 92 3.75 13.05 -7.06
CA LEU A 92 3.40 14.04 -6.04
C LEU A 92 3.40 15.46 -6.62
N GLY A 93 2.30 16.19 -6.44
CA GLY A 93 2.14 17.57 -6.94
C GLY A 93 1.92 17.69 -8.46
N SER A 94 1.79 16.57 -9.18
CA SER A 94 1.46 16.58 -10.60
C SER A 94 -0.02 16.88 -10.84
N THR A 95 -0.33 17.56 -11.94
CA THR A 95 -1.70 17.75 -12.44
C THR A 95 -2.11 16.68 -13.46
N GLY A 96 -1.23 15.70 -13.72
CA GLY A 96 -1.49 14.59 -14.63
C GLY A 96 -2.60 13.64 -14.15
N ALA A 97 -3.01 12.75 -15.06
CA ALA A 97 -4.00 11.72 -14.76
C ALA A 97 -3.46 10.68 -13.78
N PHE A 98 -4.35 10.19 -12.92
CA PHE A 98 -4.08 9.03 -12.08
C PHE A 98 -3.98 7.76 -12.94
N THR A 99 -3.04 6.89 -12.60
CA THR A 99 -2.82 5.60 -13.27
C THR A 99 -2.99 4.48 -12.26
N ALA A 100 -3.75 3.45 -12.61
CA ALA A 100 -3.95 2.29 -11.76
C ALA A 100 -2.65 1.50 -11.57
N LEU A 101 -2.37 1.12 -10.32
CA LEU A 101 -1.29 0.21 -9.99
C LEU A 101 -1.76 -1.25 -10.08
N ALA A 102 -0.81 -2.16 -10.28
CA ALA A 102 -1.03 -3.61 -10.13
C ALA A 102 -1.17 -4.02 -8.64
N LEU A 103 -1.91 -3.22 -7.88
CA LEU A 103 -2.12 -3.35 -6.45
C LEU A 103 -3.61 -3.11 -6.13
N ARG A 104 -4.13 -3.83 -5.14
CA ARG A 104 -5.46 -3.58 -4.57
C ARG A 104 -5.37 -3.46 -3.06
N LEU A 105 -6.04 -2.46 -2.50
CA LEU A 105 -6.21 -2.34 -1.07
C LEU A 105 -7.49 -3.06 -0.65
N VAL A 106 -7.41 -3.87 0.39
CA VAL A 106 -8.59 -4.44 1.07
C VAL A 106 -8.58 -3.95 2.50
N THR A 107 -9.65 -3.28 2.92
CA THR A 107 -9.89 -2.95 4.32
C THR A 107 -10.87 -3.97 4.90
N ILE A 108 -10.61 -4.38 6.15
CA ILE A 108 -11.39 -5.35 6.89
C ILE A 108 -11.78 -4.68 8.20
N GLU A 109 -13.09 -4.56 8.43
CA GLU A 109 -13.62 -4.09 9.71
C GLU A 109 -13.24 -5.10 10.80
N ALA A 110 -12.43 -4.66 11.76
CA ALA A 110 -12.07 -5.46 12.91
C ALA A 110 -13.06 -5.21 14.06
N PRO A 111 -13.62 -6.25 14.70
CA PRO A 111 -14.39 -6.08 15.92
C PRO A 111 -13.47 -5.69 17.09
N GLY A 112 -13.69 -4.50 17.67
CA GLY A 112 -12.94 -3.99 18.83
C GLY A 112 -11.91 -2.90 18.52
N ASN A 113 -11.35 -2.27 19.57
CA ASN A 113 -10.50 -1.06 19.54
C ASN A 113 -9.11 -1.20 18.85
N GLY A 114 -8.91 -2.21 17.99
CA GLY A 114 -7.63 -2.52 17.34
C GLY A 114 -7.40 -1.88 15.96
N GLY A 115 -8.35 -1.10 15.46
CA GLY A 115 -8.30 -0.49 14.12
C GLY A 115 -8.64 -1.47 12.98
N PRO A 116 -9.08 -0.98 11.80
CA PRO A 116 -9.34 -1.85 10.65
C PRO A 116 -8.06 -2.58 10.25
N GLN A 117 -8.15 -3.86 9.93
CA GLN A 117 -7.03 -4.55 9.27
C GLN A 117 -7.01 -4.13 7.80
N ALA A 118 -5.82 -3.94 7.24
CA ALA A 118 -5.68 -3.64 5.83
C ALA A 118 -4.73 -4.64 5.19
N ARG A 119 -4.99 -4.97 3.93
CA ARG A 119 -4.14 -5.85 3.13
C ARG A 119 -3.91 -5.23 1.77
N LEU A 120 -2.70 -5.39 1.26
CA LEU A 120 -2.34 -5.06 -0.11
C LEU A 120 -2.25 -6.36 -0.91
N LEU A 121 -3.01 -6.43 -2.01
CA LEU A 121 -2.97 -7.54 -2.95
C LEU A 121 -2.12 -7.13 -4.13
N VAL A 122 -1.07 -7.90 -4.42
CA VAL A 122 -0.31 -7.79 -5.67
C VAL A 122 -1.05 -8.60 -6.73
N VAL A 123 -1.40 -7.96 -7.85
CA VAL A 123 -2.17 -8.60 -8.92
C VAL A 123 -1.37 -8.73 -10.21
N LYS A 124 -1.56 -9.85 -10.90
CA LYS A 124 -0.96 -10.08 -12.23
C LYS A 124 -1.77 -9.35 -13.31
N ALA A 125 -1.24 -9.34 -14.53
CA ALA A 125 -1.92 -8.77 -15.70
C ALA A 125 -3.32 -9.38 -15.94
N ASP A 126 -3.49 -10.67 -15.66
CA ASP A 126 -4.77 -11.39 -15.77
C ASP A 126 -5.73 -11.17 -14.57
N GLN A 127 -5.40 -10.23 -13.68
CA GLN A 127 -6.17 -9.88 -12.47
C GLN A 127 -6.20 -10.96 -11.38
N THR A 128 -5.41 -12.03 -11.51
CA THR A 128 -5.24 -13.01 -10.43
C THR A 128 -4.36 -12.44 -9.31
N ILE A 129 -4.62 -12.89 -8.06
CA ILE A 129 -3.83 -12.47 -6.89
C ILE A 129 -2.53 -13.25 -6.92
N GLU A 130 -1.41 -12.54 -7.01
CA GLU A 130 -0.07 -13.11 -6.90
C GLU A 130 0.36 -13.23 -5.45
N ARG A 131 0.10 -12.19 -4.65
CA ARG A 131 0.49 -12.13 -3.24
C ARG A 131 -0.46 -11.28 -2.41
N ILE A 132 -0.51 -11.60 -1.12
CA ILE A 132 -1.20 -10.84 -0.07
C ILE A 132 -0.12 -10.31 0.90
N ILE A 133 -0.19 -9.03 1.23
CA ILE A 133 0.70 -8.34 2.16
C ILE A 133 -0.19 -7.73 3.23
N ASP A 134 0.00 -8.14 4.48
CA ASP A 134 -0.72 -7.50 5.60
C ASP A 134 -0.13 -6.10 5.86
N LEU A 135 -1.02 -5.16 6.16
CA LEU A 135 -0.67 -3.79 6.49
C LEU A 135 -1.08 -3.50 7.93
N HIS A 136 -0.20 -2.82 8.65
CA HIS A 136 -0.39 -2.46 10.04
C HIS A 136 -0.79 -0.99 10.14
N HIS A 137 -1.74 -0.71 11.03
CA HIS A 137 -2.12 0.68 11.32
C HIS A 137 -0.93 1.40 11.95
N VAL A 138 -0.57 2.56 11.38
CA VAL A 138 0.48 3.44 11.90
C VAL A 138 -0.12 4.78 12.25
N ARG A 139 0.53 5.54 13.15
CA ARG A 139 0.10 6.91 13.40
C ARG A 139 0.36 7.74 12.16
N ALA A 140 -0.67 8.43 11.65
CA ALA A 140 -0.48 9.48 10.67
C ALA A 140 0.42 10.56 11.30
N ALA A 141 1.45 10.99 10.56
CA ALA A 141 2.36 12.05 10.98
C ALA A 141 1.68 13.43 10.90
#